data_AF-A0A940VDZ9-F1
#
_entry.id   AF-A0A940VDZ9-F1
#
_cell.length_a   1.000
_cell.length_b   1.000
_cell.length_c   1.000
_cell.angle_alpha   90.00
_cell.angle_beta   90.00
_cell.angle_gamma   90.00
#
_symmetry.space_group_name_H-M   'P 1'
#
loop_
_entity.id
_entity.type
_entity.pdbx_description
1 polymer ?
#
loop_
_entity_poly.entity_id
_entity_poly.type
_entity_poly.pdbx_seq_one_letter_code
_entity_poly.pdbx_strand_id
1 'polypeptide(L)'
;MFASPGSIAFQIGPLAVRWYGLLIAAGVMLGTTLAHREALRRGEDPDKLLNLIVVAVLSALLGARLYYVLFNWDYYGTQPSKVFAIWEGGLAIHGGLIAGALATLLYCRTARLSVLATMDIMAPSVAIGQAIGRWGNFFNQEAFGT
;
A
#
# COMPACT_ATOMS: atom_id res chain seq x y z
N MET A 1 -18.68 19.95 14.74
CA MET A 1 -18.43 18.51 14.54
C MET A 1 -17.75 18.37 13.18
N PHE A 2 -16.55 17.80 13.11
CA PHE A 2 -15.89 17.55 11.82
C PHE A 2 -16.64 16.40 11.13
N ALA A 3 -17.54 16.74 10.20
CA ALA A 3 -18.24 15.76 9.38
C ALA A 3 -17.41 15.45 8.13
N SER A 4 -17.34 14.18 7.76
CA SER A 4 -16.70 13.78 6.51
C SER A 4 -17.54 14.30 5.32
N PRO A 5 -16.90 14.91 4.29
CA PRO A 5 -17.58 15.35 3.08
C PRO A 5 -17.98 14.18 2.15
N GLY A 6 -17.71 12.93 2.54
CA GLY A 6 -17.99 11.72 1.77
C GLY A 6 -16.73 11.08 1.16
N SER A 7 -16.88 9.89 0.60
CA SER A 7 -15.75 9.09 0.10
C SER A 7 -15.26 9.47 -1.30
N ILE A 8 -16.10 10.14 -2.09
CA ILE A 8 -15.79 10.54 -3.48
C ILE A 8 -15.15 11.93 -3.44
N ALA A 9 -13.97 12.06 -4.03
CA ALA A 9 -13.28 13.34 -4.16
C ALA A 9 -13.84 14.12 -5.35
N PHE A 10 -13.92 13.47 -6.51
CA PHE A 10 -14.55 13.99 -7.71
C PHE A 10 -14.94 12.84 -8.65
N GLN A 11 -15.86 13.12 -9.57
CA GLN A 11 -16.38 12.13 -10.51
C GLN A 11 -16.22 12.64 -11.94
N ILE A 12 -15.64 11.82 -12.81
CA ILE A 12 -15.49 12.09 -14.25
C ILE A 12 -16.27 11.01 -15.00
N GLY A 13 -17.51 11.33 -15.37
CA GLY A 13 -18.42 10.36 -15.99
C GLY A 13 -18.67 9.13 -15.08
N PRO A 14 -18.44 7.89 -15.54
CA PRO A 14 -18.63 6.69 -14.73
C PRO A 14 -17.49 6.46 -13.71
N LEU A 15 -16.39 7.20 -13.79
CA LEU A 15 -15.23 7.02 -12.93
C LEU A 15 -15.34 7.91 -11.69
N ALA A 16 -15.58 7.29 -10.53
CA ALA A 16 -15.53 7.97 -9.23
C ALA A 16 -14.12 7.87 -8.64
N VAL A 17 -13.44 9.01 -8.51
CA VAL A 17 -12.14 9.09 -7.83
C VAL A 17 -12.38 9.27 -6.34
N ARG A 18 -11.85 8.35 -5.53
CA ARG A 18 -12.08 8.32 -4.07
C ARG A 18 -10.92 8.97 -3.31
N TRP A 19 -11.24 9.67 -2.21
CA TRP A 19 -10.23 10.25 -1.31
C TRP A 19 -9.20 9.22 -0.83
N TYR A 20 -9.65 8.01 -0.54
CA TYR A 20 -8.80 6.92 -0.09
C TYR A 20 -7.65 6.62 -1.06
N GLY A 21 -7.92 6.59 -2.38
CA GLY A 21 -6.90 6.36 -3.39
C GLY A 21 -5.91 7.52 -3.49
N LEU A 22 -6.40 8.76 -3.43
CA LEU A 22 -5.57 9.96 -3.46
C LEU A 22 -4.63 10.03 -2.24
N LEU A 23 -5.15 9.71 -1.06
CA LEU A 23 -4.37 9.71 0.18
C LEU A 23 -3.33 8.59 0.21
N ILE A 24 -3.66 7.40 -0.29
CA ILE A 24 -2.67 6.34 -0.47
C ILE A 24 -1.56 6.79 -1.41
N ALA A 25 -1.90 7.35 -2.57
CA ALA A 25 -0.90 7.84 -3.53
C ALA A 25 0.00 8.92 -2.91
N ALA A 26 -0.59 9.88 -2.18
CA ALA A 26 0.16 10.89 -1.45
C ALA A 26 1.07 10.28 -0.37
N GLY A 27 0.58 9.29 0.39
CA GLY A 27 1.36 8.57 1.38
C GLY A 27 2.55 7.81 0.78
N VAL A 28 2.35 7.14 -0.36
CA VAL A 28 3.43 6.48 -1.10
C VAL A 28 4.44 7.49 -1.62
N MET A 29 4.01 8.61 -2.22
CA MET A 29 4.91 9.66 -2.71
C MET A 29 5.76 10.27 -1.60
N LEU A 30 5.14 10.65 -0.48
CA LEU A 30 5.83 11.25 0.66
C LEU A 30 6.76 10.24 1.34
N GLY A 31 6.30 9.01 1.55
CA GLY A 31 7.10 7.93 2.10
C GLY A 31 8.31 7.59 1.22
N THR A 32 8.13 7.54 -0.10
CA THR A 32 9.22 7.31 -1.06
C THR A 32 10.23 8.44 -1.04
N THR A 33 9.76 9.70 -1.02
CA THR A 33 10.62 10.88 -0.92
C THR A 33 11.45 10.88 0.35
N LEU A 34 10.84 10.51 1.48
CA LEU A 34 11.55 10.39 2.76
C LEU A 34 12.57 9.26 2.73
N ALA A 35 12.18 8.09 2.23
CA ALA A 35 13.06 6.92 2.14
C ALA A 35 14.29 7.23 1.27
N HIS A 36 14.09 7.91 0.14
CA HIS A 36 15.17 8.37 -0.73
C HIS A 36 16.12 9.33 -0.02
N ARG A 37 15.59 10.32 0.73
CA ARG A 37 16.42 11.25 1.51
C ARG A 37 17.19 10.55 2.63
N GLU A 38 16.57 9.61 3.32
CA GLU A 38 17.22 8.83 4.37
C GLU A 38 18.27 7.86 3.82
N ALA A 39 18.06 7.28 2.63
CA ALA A 39 19.07 6.48 1.94
C ALA A 39 20.33 7.29 1.68
N LEU A 40 20.19 8.47 1.06
CA LEU A 40 21.30 9.40 0.81
C LEU A 40 22.01 9.79 2.10
N ARG A 41 21.26 10.12 3.16
CA ARG A 41 21.81 10.50 4.47
C ARG A 41 22.63 9.37 5.11
N ARG A 42 22.24 8.11 4.90
CA ARG A 42 22.92 6.93 5.47
C ARG A 42 23.98 6.33 4.54
N GLY A 43 24.20 6.91 3.35
CA GLY A 43 25.16 6.41 2.37
C GLY A 43 24.71 5.13 1.66
N GLU A 44 23.42 4.82 1.69
CA GLU A 44 22.81 3.70 0.96
C GLU A 44 22.42 4.13 -0.45
N ASP A 45 22.30 3.16 -1.37
CA ASP A 45 21.95 3.39 -2.76
C ASP A 45 20.44 3.71 -2.89
N PRO A 46 20.05 4.97 -3.20
CA PRO A 46 18.65 5.35 -3.29
C PRO A 46 17.92 4.68 -4.45
N ASP A 47 18.60 4.36 -5.56
CA ASP A 47 17.97 3.76 -6.74
C ASP A 47 17.57 2.31 -6.46
N LYS A 48 18.42 1.57 -5.74
CA LYS A 48 18.03 0.23 -5.23
C LYS A 48 16.84 0.31 -4.29
N LEU A 49 16.76 1.35 -3.45
CA LEU A 49 15.64 1.52 -2.54
C LEU A 49 14.34 1.89 -3.29
N LEU A 50 14.42 2.74 -4.31
CA LEU A 50 13.26 3.05 -5.18
C LEU A 50 12.75 1.80 -5.89
N ASN A 51 13.66 0.98 -6.44
CA ASN A 51 13.33 -0.29 -7.06
C ASN A 51 12.67 -1.26 -6.06
N LEU A 52 13.20 -1.33 -4.83
CA LEU A 52 12.59 -2.09 -3.75
C LEU A 52 11.16 -1.62 -3.46
N ILE A 53 10.93 -0.31 -3.37
CA ILE A 53 9.59 0.25 -3.08
C ILE A 53 8.59 -0.17 -4.16
N VAL A 54 8.97 -0.08 -5.43
CA VAL A 54 8.12 -0.53 -6.54
C VAL A 54 7.79 -2.02 -6.40
N VAL A 55 8.79 -2.86 -6.18
CA VAL A 55 8.60 -4.31 -6.01
C VAL A 55 7.72 -4.62 -4.80
N ALA A 56 7.92 -3.93 -3.68
CA ALA A 56 7.16 -4.11 -2.45
C ALA A 56 5.69 -3.70 -2.62
N VAL A 57 5.41 -2.55 -3.26
CA VAL A 57 4.04 -2.07 -3.50
C VAL A 57 3.29 -3.01 -4.45
N LEU A 58 3.92 -3.43 -5.56
CA LEU A 58 3.30 -4.37 -6.50
C LEU A 58 3.04 -5.73 -5.83
N SER A 59 4.00 -6.24 -5.08
CA SER A 59 3.86 -7.51 -4.35
C SER A 59 2.78 -7.42 -3.27
N ALA A 60 2.68 -6.29 -2.56
CA ALA A 60 1.65 -6.06 -1.56
C ALA A 60 0.25 -5.99 -2.21
N LEU A 61 0.10 -5.33 -3.36
CA LEU A 61 -1.18 -5.27 -4.06
C LEU A 61 -1.63 -6.68 -4.52
N LEU A 62 -0.71 -7.45 -5.11
CA LEU A 62 -0.96 -8.82 -5.54
C LEU A 62 -1.29 -9.73 -4.36
N GLY A 63 -0.50 -9.66 -3.29
CA GLY A 63 -0.72 -10.44 -2.08
C GLY A 63 -2.04 -10.11 -1.39
N ALA A 64 -2.40 -8.82 -1.31
CA ALA A 64 -3.66 -8.39 -0.73
C ALA A 64 -4.86 -8.92 -1.51
N ARG A 65 -4.77 -8.95 -2.85
CA ARG A 65 -5.80 -9.54 -3.69
C ARG A 65 -5.88 -11.05 -3.56
N LEU A 66 -4.73 -11.73 -3.67
CA LEU A 66 -4.66 -13.18 -3.58
C LEU A 66 -5.21 -13.68 -2.24
N TYR A 67 -4.81 -13.05 -1.14
CA TYR A 67 -5.32 -13.39 0.19
C TYR A 67 -6.83 -13.21 0.28
N TYR A 68 -7.37 -12.08 -0.22
CA TYR A 68 -8.81 -11.84 -0.23
C TYR A 68 -9.57 -12.92 -1.02
N VAL A 69 -9.06 -13.28 -2.20
CA VAL A 69 -9.65 -14.29 -3.08
C VAL A 69 -9.63 -15.68 -2.43
N LEU A 70 -8.51 -16.07 -1.83
CA LEU A 70 -8.37 -17.37 -1.16
C LEU A 70 -9.34 -17.52 0.01
N PHE A 71 -9.55 -16.46 0.80
CA PHE A 71 -10.50 -16.48 1.91
C PHE A 71 -11.97 -16.39 1.47
N ASN A 72 -12.24 -15.97 0.23
CA ASN A 72 -13.58 -15.90 -0.35
C ASN A 72 -13.73 -16.87 -1.53
N TRP A 73 -13.07 -18.04 -1.44
CA TRP A 73 -12.97 -18.96 -2.56
C TRP A 73 -14.32 -19.49 -3.04
N ASP A 74 -15.30 -19.64 -2.16
CA ASP A 74 -16.66 -20.07 -2.53
C ASP A 74 -17.29 -19.15 -3.59
N TYR A 75 -17.01 -17.85 -3.53
CA TYR A 75 -17.45 -16.89 -4.55
C TYR A 75 -16.56 -16.95 -5.79
N TYR A 76 -15.24 -16.80 -5.62
CA TYR A 76 -14.31 -16.65 -6.74
C TYR A 76 -14.10 -17.93 -7.55
N GLY A 77 -14.27 -19.10 -6.94
CA GLY A 77 -14.22 -20.40 -7.64
C GLY A 77 -15.33 -20.55 -8.67
N THR A 78 -16.48 -19.90 -8.44
CA THR A 78 -17.59 -19.87 -9.40
C THR A 78 -17.45 -18.79 -10.47
N GLN A 79 -16.64 -17.76 -10.22
CA GLN A 79 -16.41 -16.64 -11.15
C GLN A 79 -14.91 -16.29 -11.26
N PRO A 80 -14.07 -17.13 -11.90
CA PRO A 80 -12.62 -16.94 -11.92
C PRO A 80 -12.17 -15.62 -12.55
N SER A 81 -12.93 -15.07 -13.51
CA SER A 81 -12.62 -13.77 -14.13
C SER A 81 -12.64 -12.61 -13.11
N LYS A 82 -13.44 -12.72 -12.05
CA LYS A 82 -13.54 -11.71 -10.99
C LYS A 82 -12.28 -11.65 -10.12
N VAL A 83 -11.42 -12.66 -10.14
CA VAL A 83 -10.13 -12.66 -9.40
C VAL A 83 -9.28 -11.45 -9.80
N PHE A 84 -9.30 -11.03 -11.06
CA PHE A 84 -8.51 -9.90 -11.56
C PHE A 84 -9.20 -8.54 -11.43
N ALA A 85 -10.49 -8.52 -11.09
CA ALA A 85 -11.30 -7.31 -11.00
C ALA A 85 -11.02 -6.52 -9.70
N ILE A 86 -9.80 -5.98 -9.58
CA ILE A 86 -9.36 -5.20 -8.40
C ILE A 86 -10.12 -3.89 -8.22
N TRP A 87 -10.72 -3.35 -9.29
CA TRP A 87 -11.55 -2.15 -9.25
C TRP A 87 -12.90 -2.37 -8.55
N GLU A 88 -13.32 -3.63 -8.38
CA GLU A 88 -14.51 -3.99 -7.60
C GLU A 88 -14.22 -4.03 -6.09
N GLY A 89 -13.00 -3.68 -5.68
CA GLY A 89 -12.54 -3.78 -4.29
C GLY A 89 -12.04 -5.19 -3.96
N GLY A 90 -12.07 -5.55 -2.67
CA GLY A 90 -11.63 -6.87 -2.19
C GLY A 90 -10.11 -7.01 -2.10
N LEU A 91 -9.50 -6.21 -1.24
CA LEU A 91 -8.09 -6.27 -0.88
C LEU A 91 -7.97 -6.51 0.63
N ALA A 92 -7.22 -7.54 1.03
CA ALA A 92 -7.00 -7.85 2.43
C ALA A 92 -5.60 -7.37 2.86
N ILE A 93 -5.53 -6.50 3.88
CA ILE A 93 -4.26 -5.94 4.37
C ILE A 93 -3.25 -7.01 4.80
N HIS A 94 -3.73 -8.12 5.37
CA HIS A 94 -2.89 -9.25 5.79
C HIS A 94 -2.06 -9.81 4.63
N GLY A 95 -2.70 -10.03 3.47
CA GLY A 95 -2.01 -10.50 2.27
C GLY A 95 -0.98 -9.50 1.76
N GLY A 96 -1.30 -8.20 1.82
CA GLY A 96 -0.38 -7.16 1.41
C GLY A 96 0.84 -7.05 2.32
N LEU A 97 0.64 -7.16 3.64
CA LEU A 97 1.72 -7.14 4.61
C LEU A 97 2.67 -8.33 4.44
N ILE A 98 2.11 -9.54 4.31
CA ILE A 98 2.89 -10.77 4.13
C ILE A 98 3.69 -10.73 2.82
N ALA A 99 3.04 -10.43 1.70
CA ALA A 99 3.70 -10.41 0.40
C ALA A 99 4.70 -9.26 0.26
N GLY A 100 4.36 -8.06 0.75
CA GLY A 100 5.27 -6.91 0.76
C GLY A 100 6.52 -7.15 1.62
N ALA A 101 6.36 -7.75 2.81
CA ALA A 101 7.48 -8.10 3.67
C ALA A 101 8.37 -9.18 3.02
N LEU A 102 7.78 -10.24 2.46
CA LEU A 102 8.52 -11.30 1.79
C LEU A 102 9.30 -10.76 0.58
N ALA A 103 8.65 -9.96 -0.26
CA ALA A 103 9.27 -9.32 -1.42
C ALA A 103 10.44 -8.41 -1.01
N THR A 104 10.27 -7.67 0.09
CA THR A 104 11.34 -6.83 0.65
C THR A 104 12.55 -7.68 1.08
N LEU A 105 12.32 -8.75 1.84
CA LEU A 105 13.39 -9.64 2.29
C LEU A 105 14.13 -10.31 1.13
N LEU A 106 13.39 -10.75 0.10
CA LEU A 106 13.97 -11.36 -1.09
C LEU A 106 14.77 -10.35 -1.93
N TYR A 107 14.22 -9.15 -2.14
CA TYR A 107 14.88 -8.09 -2.89
C TYR A 107 16.17 -7.63 -2.20
N CYS A 108 16.16 -7.42 -0.88
CA CYS A 108 17.37 -7.05 -0.15
C CYS A 108 18.49 -8.10 -0.35
N ARG A 109 18.15 -9.39 -0.36
CA ARG A 109 19.13 -10.46 -0.63
C ARG A 109 19.69 -10.40 -2.05
N THR A 110 18.84 -10.21 -3.06
CA THR A 110 19.29 -10.18 -4.47
C THR A 110 20.05 -8.89 -4.81
N ALA A 111 19.65 -7.76 -4.23
CA ALA A 111 20.26 -6.45 -4.44
C ALA A 111 21.49 -6.19 -3.53
N ARG A 112 21.82 -7.13 -2.63
CA ARG A 112 22.89 -7.06 -1.63
C ARG A 112 22.75 -5.85 -0.69
N LEU A 113 21.52 -5.56 -0.27
CA LEU A 113 21.22 -4.55 0.74
C LEU A 113 21.15 -5.19 2.13
N SER A 114 21.57 -4.45 3.16
CA SER A 114 21.32 -4.85 4.54
C SER A 114 19.83 -4.75 4.84
N VAL A 115 19.21 -5.87 5.21
CA VAL A 115 17.78 -5.92 5.54
C VAL A 115 17.45 -4.97 6.68
N LEU A 116 18.26 -4.95 7.74
CA LEU A 116 18.01 -4.12 8.92
C LEU A 116 18.16 -2.62 8.59
N ALA A 117 19.23 -2.25 7.88
CA ALA A 117 19.42 -0.86 7.47
C ALA A 117 18.28 -0.38 6.55
N THR A 118 17.86 -1.24 5.62
CA THR A 118 16.71 -0.99 4.74
C THR A 118 15.43 -0.78 5.55
N MET A 119 15.15 -1.64 6.53
CA MET A 119 13.97 -1.52 7.40
C MET A 119 14.00 -0.24 8.21
N ASP A 120 15.15 0.15 8.76
CA ASP A 120 15.29 1.40 9.53
C ASP A 120 15.04 2.64 8.67
N ILE A 121 15.47 2.61 7.41
CA ILE A 121 15.23 3.69 6.44
C ILE A 121 13.74 3.76 6.06
N MET A 122 13.10 2.61 5.88
CA MET A 122 11.71 2.50 5.45
C MET A 122 10.69 2.72 6.57
N ALA A 123 11.04 2.43 7.83
CA ALA A 123 10.16 2.54 8.98
C ALA A 123 9.44 3.91 9.11
N PRO A 124 10.13 5.06 9.05
CA PRO A 124 9.45 6.35 9.13
C PRO A 124 8.54 6.61 7.92
N SER A 125 8.90 6.13 6.74
CA SER A 125 8.08 6.22 5.53
C SER A 125 6.78 5.42 5.66
N VAL A 126 6.83 4.22 6.25
CA VAL A 126 5.64 3.41 6.55
C VAL A 126 4.75 4.12 7.57
N ALA A 127 5.34 4.72 8.60
CA ALA A 127 4.58 5.47 9.61
C ALA A 127 3.82 6.65 9.01
N ILE A 128 4.43 7.40 8.08
CA ILE A 128 3.76 8.48 7.32
C ILE A 128 2.60 7.91 6.50
N GLY A 129 2.82 6.81 5.79
CA GLY A 129 1.77 6.15 5.01
C GLY A 129 0.58 5.75 5.88
N GLN A 130 0.84 5.19 7.07
CA GLN A 130 -0.21 4.83 8.03
C GLN A 130 -0.95 6.07 8.55
N ALA A 131 -0.23 7.12 8.94
CA ALA A 131 -0.82 8.36 9.43
C ALA A 131 -1.74 9.01 8.38
N ILE A 132 -1.31 9.06 7.12
CA ILE A 132 -2.10 9.58 6.01
C ILE A 132 -3.30 8.66 5.71
N GLY A 133 -3.10 7.34 5.77
CA GLY A 133 -4.18 6.36 5.58
C GLY A 133 -5.34 6.52 6.55
N ARG A 134 -5.09 6.98 7.79
CA ARG A 134 -6.15 7.25 8.78
C ARG A 134 -7.10 8.36 8.35
N TRP A 135 -6.63 9.35 7.60
CA TRP A 135 -7.52 10.33 6.97
C TRP A 135 -8.43 9.69 5.93
N GLY A 136 -7.96 8.65 5.25
CA GLY A 136 -8.79 7.84 4.35
C GLY A 136 -9.97 7.21 5.09
N ASN A 137 -9.73 6.67 6.30
CA ASN A 137 -10.81 6.13 7.13
C ASN A 137 -11.82 7.20 7.54
N PHE A 138 -11.35 8.40 7.87
CA PHE A 138 -12.22 9.55 8.14
C PHE A 138 -13.13 9.88 6.94
N PHE A 139 -12.59 10.00 5.72
CA PHE A 139 -13.39 10.28 4.52
C PHE A 139 -14.37 9.16 4.19
N ASN A 140 -13.95 7.90 4.36
CA ASN A 140 -14.80 6.72 4.16
C ASN A 140 -15.85 6.52 5.26
N GLN A 141 -15.76 7.27 6.37
CA GLN A 141 -16.61 7.07 7.56
C GLN A 141 -16.50 5.63 8.09
N GLU A 142 -15.28 5.15 8.28
CA GLU A 142 -15.00 3.82 8.82
C GLU A 142 -13.98 3.89 9.97
N ALA A 143 -13.88 2.80 10.75
CA ALA A 143 -12.92 2.65 11.86
C ALA A 143 -13.02 3.74 12.94
N PHE A 144 -14.24 4.09 13.36
CA PHE A 144 -14.48 4.97 14.51
C PHE A 144 -14.08 4.29 15.83
N GLY A 145 -13.58 5.10 16.77
CA GLY A 145 -13.36 4.67 18.16
C GLY A 145 -14.67 4.57 18.95
N THR A 146 -14.59 3.96 20.13
CA THR A 146 -15.68 3.89 21.13
C THR A 146 -15.71 5.12 22.01
#